data_AF-A0A3D5BWU2-F1
#
_entry.id   AF-A0A3D5BWU2-F1
#
_cell.length_a   1.000
_cell.length_b   1.000
_cell.length_c   1.000
_cell.angle_alpha   90.00
_cell.angle_beta   90.00
_cell.angle_gamma   90.00
#
_symmetry.space_group_name_H-M   'P 1'
#
loop_
_entity.id
_entity.type
_entity.pdbx_description
1 polymer ?
#
loop_
_entity_poly.entity_id
_entity_poly.type
_entity_poly.pdbx_seq_one_letter_code
_entity_poly.pdbx_strand_id
1 'polypeptide(L)' 'MAKPNDYGCSDAIKDINTFFEIKEINMEKMEALDRMLDHMTKGSTLGHHNISCQPCWDYYTEMKRKKCGG' A
#
# COMPACT_ATOMS: atom_id res chain seq x y z
N MET A 1 17.96 -10.37 18.76
CA MET A 1 17.20 -11.24 17.84
C MET A 1 16.21 -10.36 17.10
N ALA A 2 16.41 -10.12 15.81
CA ALA A 2 15.41 -9.69 14.83
C ALA A 2 16.09 -9.74 13.45
N LYS A 3 15.73 -10.71 12.61
CA LYS A 3 16.04 -10.65 11.17
C LYS A 3 15.03 -9.70 10.53
N PRO A 4 15.44 -8.92 9.50
CA PRO A 4 14.68 -7.79 9.00
C PRO A 4 13.36 -8.28 8.41
N ASN A 5 12.28 -7.61 8.75
CA ASN A 5 11.02 -7.75 8.04
C ASN A 5 11.26 -7.12 6.66
N ASP A 6 11.71 -7.91 5.68
CA ASP A 6 12.11 -7.50 4.33
C ASP A 6 10.87 -7.14 3.47
N TYR A 7 9.91 -6.43 4.05
CA TYR A 7 8.74 -5.92 3.33
C TYR A 7 9.19 -4.77 2.42
N GLY A 8 9.58 -5.15 1.21
CA GLY A 8 10.13 -4.26 0.20
C GLY A 8 9.08 -3.79 -0.82
N CYS A 9 9.56 -3.05 -1.84
CA CYS A 9 8.71 -2.53 -2.90
C CYS A 9 7.97 -3.65 -3.66
N SER A 10 8.60 -4.82 -3.85
CA SER A 10 7.99 -5.94 -4.57
C SER A 10 6.76 -6.52 -3.86
N ASP A 11 6.79 -6.59 -2.53
CA ASP A 11 5.65 -7.09 -1.75
C ASP A 11 4.58 -6.01 -1.60
N ALA A 12 4.99 -4.74 -1.45
CA ALA A 12 4.07 -3.60 -1.51
C ALA A 12 3.28 -3.56 -2.83
N ILE A 13 3.93 -3.83 -3.98
CA ILE A 13 3.26 -3.88 -5.28
C ILE A 13 2.24 -5.03 -5.35
N LYS A 14 2.57 -6.21 -4.81
CA LYS A 14 1.61 -7.33 -4.75
C LYS A 14 0.40 -6.96 -3.91
N ASP A 15 0.63 -6.39 -2.72
CA ASP A 15 -0.45 -5.96 -1.82
C ASP A 15 -1.31 -4.85 -2.43
N ILE A 16 -0.72 -3.90 -3.16
CA ILE A 16 -1.46 -2.89 -3.94
C ILE A 16 -2.36 -3.58 -4.98
N ASN A 17 -1.82 -4.55 -5.72
CA ASN A 17 -2.62 -5.29 -6.71
C ASN A 17 -3.75 -6.08 -6.07
N THR A 18 -3.46 -6.82 -5.01
CA THR A 18 -4.45 -7.57 -4.22
C THR A 18 -5.56 -6.63 -3.71
N PHE A 19 -5.20 -5.47 -3.17
CA PHE A 19 -6.15 -4.47 -2.68
C PHE A 19 -7.12 -3.99 -3.76
N PHE A 20 -6.63 -3.79 -5.00
CA PHE A 20 -7.45 -3.34 -6.13
C PHE A 20 -8.13 -4.47 -6.91
N GLU A 21 -7.73 -5.72 -6.72
CA GLU A 21 -8.33 -6.90 -7.34
C GLU A 21 -9.51 -7.44 -6.50
N ILE A 22 -9.32 -7.52 -5.18
CA ILE A 22 -10.38 -7.97 -4.27
C ILE A 22 -11.46 -6.89 -4.20
N LYS A 23 -12.66 -7.19 -4.69
CA LYS A 23 -13.80 -6.24 -4.63
C LYS A 23 -14.39 -6.14 -3.24
N GLU A 24 -14.53 -7.26 -2.54
CA GLU A 24 -15.15 -7.34 -1.23
C GLU A 24 -14.19 -6.92 -0.12
N ILE A 25 -14.72 -6.27 0.92
CA ILE A 25 -13.92 -5.95 2.10
C ILE A 25 -13.78 -7.22 2.94
N ASN A 26 -12.62 -7.85 2.87
CA ASN A 26 -12.24 -8.99 3.68
C ASN A 26 -10.95 -8.70 4.48
N MET A 27 -10.59 -9.62 5.37
CA MET A 27 -9.41 -9.48 6.23
C MET A 27 -8.12 -9.35 5.39
N GLU A 28 -7.98 -10.16 4.35
CA GLU A 28 -6.82 -10.13 3.44
C GLU A 28 -6.63 -8.76 2.77
N LYS A 29 -7.72 -8.13 2.31
CA LYS A 29 -7.71 -6.81 1.70
C LYS A 29 -7.34 -5.71 2.70
N MET A 30 -7.81 -5.81 3.95
CA MET A 30 -7.43 -4.85 4.99
C MET A 30 -5.96 -5.01 5.41
N GLU A 31 -5.48 -6.24 5.52
CA GLU A 31 -4.08 -6.51 5.86
C GLU A 31 -3.12 -6.07 4.74
N ALA A 32 -3.49 -6.30 3.46
CA ALA A 32 -2.74 -5.80 2.32
C ALA A 32 -2.68 -4.26 2.30
N LEU A 33 -3.80 -3.59 2.62
CA LEU A 33 -3.88 -2.14 2.75
C LEU A 33 -2.96 -1.62 3.86
N ASP A 34 -2.99 -2.24 5.04
CA ASP A 34 -2.19 -1.82 6.19
C ASP A 34 -0.69 -1.94 5.89
N ARG A 35 -0.24 -3.11 5.40
CA ARG A 35 1.17 -3.36 5.04
C ARG A 35 1.68 -2.41 3.95
N MET A 36 0.90 -2.19 2.89
CA MET A 36 1.34 -1.30 1.81
C MET A 36 1.40 0.17 2.29
N LEU A 37 0.46 0.60 3.14
CA LEU A 37 0.47 1.96 3.70
C LEU A 37 1.63 2.18 4.67
N ASP A 38 1.96 1.19 5.51
CA ASP A 38 3.14 1.24 6.39
C ASP A 38 4.44 1.37 5.58
N HIS A 39 4.57 0.62 4.49
CA HIS A 39 5.73 0.77 3.59
C HIS A 39 5.77 2.12 2.87
N MET A 40 4.62 2.59 2.39
CA MET A 40 4.53 3.83 1.62
C MET A 40 4.56 5.09 2.48
N THR A 41 4.28 5.01 3.78
CA THR A 41 4.15 6.19 4.65
C THR A 41 5.00 6.07 5.92
N LYS A 42 5.75 7.12 6.26
CA LYS A 42 6.57 7.23 7.49
C LYS A 42 5.75 7.82 8.64
N GLY A 43 4.59 7.22 8.91
CA GLY A 43 3.63 7.69 9.89
C GLY A 43 2.58 8.65 9.30
N SER A 44 1.34 8.51 9.77
CA SER A 44 0.22 9.35 9.40
C SER A 44 0.02 10.42 10.46
N THR A 45 0.47 11.65 10.22
CA THR A 45 0.02 12.80 11.01
C THR A 45 -1.23 13.36 10.33
N LEU A 46 -2.31 13.56 11.10
CA LEU A 46 -3.61 14.08 10.64
C LEU A 46 -3.45 15.13 9.52
N GLY A 47 -3.70 14.71 8.27
CA GLY A 47 -3.72 15.58 7.10
C GLY A 47 -2.54 15.45 6.12
N HIS A 48 -1.37 14.93 6.53
CA HIS A 48 -0.23 14.74 5.63
C HIS A 48 0.40 13.34 5.78
N HIS A 49 0.29 12.53 4.72
CA HIS A 49 1.06 11.30 4.60
C HIS A 49 2.50 11.67 4.24
N ASN A 50 3.45 11.45 5.15
CA ASN A 50 4.87 11.56 4.81
C ASN A 50 5.25 10.35 3.96
N ILE A 51 5.36 10.52 2.64
CA ILE A 51 5.66 9.41 1.73
C ILE A 51 7.08 8.89 2.00
N SER A 52 7.16 7.63 2.42
CA SER A 52 8.40 6.89 2.66
C SER A 52 8.99 6.35 1.35
N CYS A 53 8.11 5.87 0.46
CA CYS A 53 8.47 5.23 -0.80
C CYS A 53 7.65 5.85 -1.95
N GLN A 54 8.25 6.84 -2.64
CA GLN A 54 7.61 7.51 -3.77
C GLN A 54 7.22 6.56 -4.92
N PRO A 55 8.06 5.59 -5.34
CA PRO A 55 7.70 4.67 -6.43
C PRO A 55 6.44 3.84 -6.15
N CYS A 56 6.33 3.28 -4.94
CA CYS A 56 5.14 2.52 -4.54
C CYS A 56 3.90 3.42 -4.45
N TRP A 57 4.08 4.66 -3.97
CA TRP A 57 2.99 5.64 -3.87
C TRP A 57 2.45 6.07 -5.24
N ASP A 58 3.34 6.30 -6.21
CA ASP A 58 2.98 6.64 -7.58
C ASP A 58 2.21 5.48 -8.24
N TYR A 59 2.67 4.24 -8.03
CA TYR A 59 1.98 3.04 -8.50
C TYR A 59 0.59 2.87 -7.87
N TYR A 60 0.47 3.02 -6.54
CA TYR A 60 -0.81 3.01 -5.85
C TYR A 60 -1.76 4.09 -6.39
N THR A 61 -1.27 5.30 -6.62
CA THR A 61 -2.06 6.41 -7.16
C THR A 61 -2.53 6.14 -8.59
N GLU A 62 -1.67 5.55 -9.42
CA GLU A 62 -2.02 5.15 -10.79
C GLU A 62 -3.11 4.06 -10.78
N MET A 63 -2.95 3.03 -9.95
CA MET A 63 -3.93 1.96 -9.79
C MET A 63 -5.27 2.48 -9.27
N LYS A 64 -5.23 3.41 -8.30
CA LYS A 64 -6.43 4.10 -7.79
C LYS A 64 -7.15 4.87 -8.90
N ARG A 65 -6.42 5.60 -9.74
CA ARG A 65 -7.00 6.28 -10.91
C ARG A 65 -7.64 5.27 -11.87
N LYS A 66 -6.95 4.19 -12.22
CA LYS A 66 -7.46 3.16 -13.14
C LYS A 66 -8.71 2.43 -12.62
N LYS A 67 -8.83 2.22 -11.30
CA LYS A 67 -9.88 1.37 -10.69
C LYS A 67 -11.01 2.14 -10.03
N CYS A 68 -10.77 3.37 -9.57
CA CYS A 68 -11.73 4.18 -8.83
C CYS A 68 -12.02 5.54 -9.50
N GLY A 69 -11.43 5.86 -10.66
CA GLY A 69 -11.50 7.19 -11.27
C GLY A 69 -11.54 7.17 -12.79
N GLY A 70 -12.71 6.80 -13.32
CA GLY A 70 -13.43 7.63 -14.28
C GLY A 70 -14.65 8.17 -13.58
#